data_AF-A0A4D7YV92-F1
#
_entry.id   AF-A0A4D7YV92-F1
#
_cell.length_a   1.000
_cell.length_b   1.000
_cell.length_c   1.000
_cell.angle_alpha   90.00
_cell.angle_beta   90.00
_cell.angle_gamma   90.00
#
_symmetry.space_group_name_H-M   'P 1'
#
loop_
_entity.id
_entity.type
_entity.pdbx_description
1 polymer ?
#
loop_
_entity_poly.entity_id
_entity_poly.type
_entity_poly.pdbx_seq_one_letter_code
_entity_poly.pdbx_strand_id
1 'polypeptide(L)'
;MLKAVLAASALFASLFLVSGAVFAQDKPAYETGMIPAGHIMVPDGDILASVFLISDADGWTAADETRAKALVEKGAAVVGIDFKEYLKALEADDDECIYMISDIESLSQQIQRTAGTSSYRQPILTGIGKGGTLALAMIAQSPVSTVREAIAVDPKAGLPLEKILCTPATKDKADGETVYGLTDGPLPAPVSVLFTPAADQKGRDHVNALVKLHPDIDVTDVDDKADEVLTQTLSDQIDAAGDTDSPLGLPIKVLETSPVMDTMAVIYSGDGGWRDLDEEVGGAFQKEGIPVIGVDSLRYFWKEKKPQEVATDLGRIIDTYRKEWKVRNVVLIGYSFGADILPATYNLLPDRDKSHVVQLTLMGLSTEVDFEISVKGWLGVAGEGKGGKTVDDIAKIDPKLVQCIYGTEEEDEDPCPGLKAKGVEAVGIEGGHHFDEDYEGLAKRIVTSLKTRLPK
;
A
#
# COMPACT_ATOMS: atom_id res chain seq x y z
N MET A 1 34.17 -85.47 9.81
CA MET A 1 33.95 -85.94 8.42
C MET A 1 32.51 -85.64 8.03
N LEU A 2 32.33 -84.98 6.88
CA LEU A 2 31.20 -84.99 5.93
C LEU A 2 29.74 -85.23 6.40
N LYS A 3 28.88 -84.26 6.02
CA LYS A 3 27.52 -84.35 5.38
C LYS A 3 26.38 -84.99 6.19
N ALA A 4 25.10 -84.62 6.08
CA ALA A 4 24.25 -83.58 5.48
C ALA A 4 22.83 -83.90 6.04
N VAL A 5 21.86 -82.99 6.23
CA VAL A 5 20.75 -82.64 5.30
C VAL A 5 19.65 -81.90 6.10
N LEU A 6 19.17 -80.81 5.50
CA LEU A 6 17.89 -80.07 5.58
C LEU A 6 16.88 -80.27 6.74
N ALA A 7 16.40 -79.15 7.28
CA ALA A 7 14.97 -78.77 7.23
C ALA A 7 14.78 -77.25 7.49
N ALA A 8 13.84 -76.67 6.75
CA ALA A 8 13.56 -75.24 6.66
C ALA A 8 12.76 -74.68 7.84
N SER A 9 12.90 -73.37 8.11
CA SER A 9 11.88 -72.56 8.79
C SER A 9 12.04 -71.11 8.35
N ALA A 10 11.06 -70.63 7.59
CA ALA A 10 10.97 -69.25 7.14
C ALA A 10 10.46 -68.36 8.28
N LEU A 11 11.23 -67.34 8.68
CA LEU A 11 10.74 -66.21 9.45
C LEU A 11 10.44 -65.05 8.49
N PHE A 12 9.17 -64.67 8.41
CA PHE A 12 8.73 -63.41 7.82
C PHE A 12 9.19 -62.25 8.71
N ALA A 13 10.06 -61.40 8.21
CA ALA A 13 10.35 -60.09 8.80
C ALA A 13 9.41 -59.05 8.16
N SER A 14 8.39 -58.63 8.90
CA SER A 14 7.51 -57.52 8.54
C SER A 14 8.22 -56.19 8.83
N LEU A 15 8.61 -55.46 7.78
CA LEU A 15 8.96 -54.04 7.90
C LEU A 15 7.69 -53.23 8.20
N PHE A 16 7.63 -52.59 9.36
CA PHE A 16 6.69 -51.50 9.62
C PHE A 16 7.18 -50.26 8.86
N LEU A 17 6.58 -49.99 7.70
CA LEU A 17 6.62 -48.67 7.08
C LEU A 17 5.62 -47.78 7.85
N VAL A 18 6.15 -46.87 8.66
CA VAL A 18 5.35 -45.78 9.24
C VAL A 18 5.12 -44.78 8.12
N SER A 19 3.96 -44.88 7.46
CA SER A 19 3.48 -43.84 6.55
C SER A 19 3.17 -42.60 7.38
N GLY A 20 4.05 -41.59 7.32
CA GLY A 20 3.72 -40.26 7.78
C GLY A 20 2.56 -39.73 6.94
N ALA A 21 1.38 -39.60 7.53
CA ALA A 21 0.30 -38.85 6.92
C ALA A 21 0.75 -37.40 6.83
N VAL A 22 1.07 -36.95 5.61
CA VAL A 22 1.14 -35.52 5.31
C VAL A 22 -0.29 -35.02 5.42
N PHE A 23 -0.63 -34.36 6.53
CA PHE A 23 -1.86 -33.60 6.61
C PHE A 23 -1.73 -32.48 5.58
N ALA A 24 -2.54 -32.55 4.51
CA ALA A 24 -2.74 -31.42 3.63
C ALA A 24 -3.27 -30.28 4.50
N GLN A 25 -2.47 -29.23 4.66
CA GLN A 25 -2.92 -28.01 5.31
C GLN A 25 -3.98 -27.42 4.38
N ASP A 26 -5.23 -27.31 4.85
CA ASP A 26 -6.29 -26.68 4.07
C ASP A 26 -5.79 -25.31 3.61
N LYS A 27 -5.88 -25.02 2.31
CA LYS A 27 -5.55 -23.70 1.79
C LYS A 27 -6.40 -22.69 2.57
N PRO A 28 -5.80 -21.60 3.10
CA PRO A 28 -6.56 -20.56 3.76
C PRO A 28 -7.62 -20.03 2.79
N ALA A 29 -8.87 -19.96 3.25
CA ALA A 29 -9.95 -19.34 2.50
C ALA A 29 -9.74 -17.82 2.55
N TYR A 30 -9.54 -17.20 1.39
CA TYR A 30 -9.47 -15.75 1.25
C TYR A 30 -10.86 -15.19 0.92
N GLU A 31 -11.17 -14.02 1.44
CA GLU A 31 -12.34 -13.23 1.00
C GLU A 31 -11.93 -12.46 -0.26
N THR A 32 -12.42 -12.90 -1.42
CA THR A 32 -11.96 -12.41 -2.73
C THR A 32 -12.86 -11.33 -3.35
N GLY A 33 -13.97 -10.98 -2.71
CA GLY A 33 -14.95 -10.06 -3.27
C GLY A 33 -15.45 -10.52 -4.65
N MET A 34 -15.40 -9.63 -5.65
CA MET A 34 -15.74 -9.93 -7.03
C MET A 34 -14.66 -10.72 -7.78
N ILE A 35 -13.44 -10.86 -7.23
CA ILE A 35 -12.33 -11.55 -7.90
C ILE A 35 -12.58 -13.08 -7.89
N PRO A 36 -12.53 -13.77 -9.06
CA PRO A 36 -12.63 -15.21 -9.10
C PRO A 36 -11.45 -15.88 -8.38
N ALA A 37 -11.74 -16.72 -7.37
CA ALA A 37 -10.72 -17.34 -6.51
C ALA A 37 -9.92 -18.49 -7.18
N GLY A 38 -10.11 -18.75 -8.47
CA GLY A 38 -9.64 -19.96 -9.16
C GLY A 38 -8.12 -20.09 -9.26
N HIS A 39 -7.38 -18.97 -9.26
CA HIS A 39 -5.97 -18.94 -9.62
C HIS A 39 -5.10 -18.17 -8.62
N ILE A 40 -5.18 -18.51 -7.33
CA ILE A 40 -4.30 -17.93 -6.31
C ILE A 40 -3.12 -18.87 -6.05
N MET A 41 -1.92 -18.37 -6.30
CA MET A 41 -0.65 -19.08 -6.12
C MET A 41 0.29 -18.24 -5.25
N VAL A 42 0.81 -18.83 -4.18
CA VAL A 42 1.65 -18.15 -3.20
C VAL A 42 2.99 -18.90 -3.12
N PRO A 43 4.15 -18.22 -3.18
CA PRO A 43 5.44 -18.87 -3.10
C PRO A 43 5.74 -19.34 -1.67
N ASP A 44 6.66 -20.28 -1.55
CA ASP A 44 7.24 -20.60 -0.25
C ASP A 44 8.20 -19.48 0.19
N GLY A 45 8.03 -18.96 1.41
CA GLY A 45 8.91 -17.94 1.99
C GLY A 45 8.41 -16.50 1.82
N ASP A 46 9.34 -15.54 1.82
CA ASP A 46 9.01 -14.12 1.70
C ASP A 46 8.51 -13.78 0.28
N ILE A 47 7.47 -12.96 0.20
CA ILE A 47 6.90 -12.49 -1.07
C ILE A 47 7.70 -11.27 -1.56
N LEU A 48 8.32 -11.38 -2.73
CA LEU A 48 9.09 -10.31 -3.38
C LEU A 48 8.20 -9.37 -4.20
N ALA A 49 7.12 -9.90 -4.78
CA ALA A 49 6.11 -9.12 -5.49
C ALA A 49 4.71 -9.72 -5.32
N SER A 50 3.69 -8.86 -5.31
CA SER A 50 2.29 -9.25 -5.36
C SER A 50 1.77 -8.92 -6.77
N VAL A 51 1.39 -9.92 -7.56
CA VAL A 51 1.03 -9.76 -8.98
C VAL A 51 -0.41 -10.17 -9.20
N PHE A 52 -1.22 -9.25 -9.71
CA PHE A 52 -2.58 -9.51 -10.18
C PHE A 52 -2.55 -9.60 -11.70
N LEU A 53 -2.50 -10.84 -12.20
CA LEU A 53 -2.35 -11.16 -13.61
C LEU A 53 -3.73 -11.38 -14.23
N ILE A 54 -4.14 -10.50 -15.13
CA ILE A 54 -5.43 -10.54 -15.81
C ILE A 54 -5.24 -11.18 -17.19
N SER A 55 -6.00 -12.25 -17.46
CA SER A 55 -5.95 -12.93 -18.76
C SER A 55 -6.47 -12.03 -19.89
N ASP A 56 -6.19 -12.39 -21.14
CA ASP A 56 -6.81 -11.72 -22.30
C ASP A 56 -8.28 -12.17 -22.47
N ALA A 57 -8.93 -11.65 -23.52
CA ALA A 57 -10.35 -11.79 -23.85
C ALA A 57 -10.85 -13.24 -23.92
N ASP A 58 -9.96 -14.23 -24.11
CA ASP A 58 -10.30 -15.64 -24.20
C ASP A 58 -10.49 -16.33 -22.83
N GLY A 59 -10.18 -15.64 -21.73
CA GLY A 59 -10.18 -16.19 -20.38
C GLY A 59 -8.81 -16.78 -20.02
N TRP A 60 -8.70 -17.36 -18.83
CA TRP A 60 -7.46 -17.92 -18.30
C TRP A 60 -7.00 -19.13 -19.10
N THR A 61 -5.76 -19.09 -19.61
CA THR A 61 -5.22 -20.12 -20.49
C THR A 61 -4.08 -20.92 -19.84
N ALA A 62 -3.63 -21.98 -20.52
CA ALA A 62 -2.43 -22.71 -20.11
C ALA A 62 -1.15 -21.86 -20.17
N ALA A 63 -1.11 -20.82 -21.02
CA ALA A 63 0.01 -19.89 -21.07
C ALA A 63 0.04 -19.01 -19.82
N ASP A 64 -1.12 -18.49 -19.40
CA ASP A 64 -1.25 -17.70 -18.16
C ASP A 64 -0.87 -18.52 -16.93
N GLU A 65 -1.35 -19.76 -16.87
CA GLU A 65 -1.00 -20.71 -15.81
C GLU A 65 0.52 -21.00 -15.76
N THR A 66 1.17 -21.11 -16.93
CA THR A 66 2.62 -21.34 -17.03
C THR A 66 3.40 -20.10 -16.57
N ARG A 67 2.99 -18.91 -17.01
CA ARG A 67 3.57 -17.63 -16.56
C ARG A 67 3.44 -17.48 -15.05
N ALA A 68 2.23 -17.67 -14.51
CA ALA A 68 1.96 -17.54 -13.09
C ALA A 68 2.91 -18.43 -12.26
N LYS A 69 3.09 -19.69 -12.65
CA LYS A 69 4.03 -20.61 -11.99
C LYS A 69 5.48 -20.14 -12.06
N ALA A 70 5.93 -19.64 -13.22
CA ALA A 70 7.28 -19.11 -13.36
C ALA A 70 7.54 -17.89 -12.46
N LEU A 71 6.54 -17.01 -12.29
CA LEU A 71 6.63 -15.87 -11.38
C LEU A 71 6.63 -16.31 -9.91
N VAL A 72 5.85 -17.34 -9.56
CA VAL A 72 5.86 -17.94 -8.22
C VAL A 72 7.21 -18.56 -7.88
N GLU A 73 7.85 -19.25 -8.84
CA GLU A 73 9.22 -19.78 -8.66
C GLU A 73 10.26 -18.66 -8.41
N LYS A 74 10.00 -17.44 -8.88
CA LYS A 74 10.79 -16.23 -8.61
C LYS A 74 10.42 -15.52 -7.30
N GLY A 75 9.44 -16.02 -6.54
CA GLY A 75 9.03 -15.45 -5.26
C GLY A 75 7.90 -14.43 -5.33
N ALA A 76 7.13 -14.38 -6.43
CA ALA A 76 5.92 -13.58 -6.48
C ALA A 76 4.69 -14.36 -6.00
N ALA A 77 3.83 -13.71 -5.20
CA ALA A 77 2.45 -14.16 -5.06
C ALA A 77 1.67 -13.73 -6.30
N VAL A 78 0.95 -14.66 -6.93
CA VAL A 78 0.18 -14.41 -8.15
C VAL A 78 -1.29 -14.69 -7.90
N VAL A 79 -2.12 -13.67 -8.14
CA VAL A 79 -3.57 -13.78 -8.27
C VAL A 79 -3.91 -13.71 -9.74
N GLY A 80 -4.26 -14.85 -10.32
CA GLY A 80 -4.77 -14.93 -11.68
C GLY A 80 -6.25 -14.54 -11.75
N ILE A 81 -6.56 -13.59 -12.63
CA ILE A 81 -7.92 -13.11 -12.88
C ILE A 81 -8.32 -13.57 -14.28
N ASP A 82 -9.24 -14.53 -14.34
CA ASP A 82 -9.90 -14.88 -15.60
C ASP A 82 -10.79 -13.71 -16.04
N PHE A 83 -10.46 -13.09 -17.16
CA PHE A 83 -11.14 -11.91 -17.67
C PHE A 83 -12.65 -12.15 -17.87
N LYS A 84 -13.05 -13.31 -18.42
CA LYS A 84 -14.47 -13.58 -18.71
C LYS A 84 -15.26 -13.79 -17.43
N GLU A 85 -14.73 -14.58 -16.51
CA GLU A 85 -15.38 -14.82 -15.23
C GLU A 85 -15.45 -13.54 -14.40
N TYR A 86 -14.39 -12.73 -14.43
CA TYR A 86 -14.36 -11.49 -13.69
C TYR A 86 -15.35 -10.47 -14.25
N LEU A 87 -15.40 -10.23 -15.57
CA LEU A 87 -16.41 -9.34 -16.14
C LEU A 87 -17.84 -9.77 -15.78
N LYS A 88 -18.10 -11.08 -15.76
CA LYS A 88 -19.41 -11.60 -15.32
C LYS A 88 -19.69 -11.31 -13.84
N ALA A 89 -18.68 -11.42 -12.97
CA ALA A 89 -18.80 -11.09 -11.56
C ALA A 89 -19.05 -9.59 -11.36
N LEU A 90 -18.29 -8.74 -12.05
CA LEU A 90 -18.45 -7.28 -12.02
C LEU A 90 -19.85 -6.84 -12.49
N GLU A 91 -20.40 -7.46 -13.54
CA GLU A 91 -21.75 -7.15 -14.02
C GLU A 91 -22.85 -7.63 -13.06
N ALA A 92 -22.56 -8.63 -12.22
CA ALA A 92 -23.50 -9.20 -11.27
C ALA A 92 -23.59 -8.42 -9.94
N ASP A 93 -22.63 -7.52 -9.69
CA ASP A 93 -22.62 -6.62 -8.54
C ASP A 93 -23.94 -5.80 -8.46
N ASP A 94 -24.37 -5.34 -7.30
CA ASP A 94 -25.64 -4.59 -7.17
C ASP A 94 -25.48 -3.07 -7.12
N ASP A 95 -24.25 -2.56 -7.07
CA ASP A 95 -23.98 -1.13 -7.04
C ASP A 95 -24.20 -0.44 -8.40
N GLU A 96 -24.39 0.88 -8.35
CA GLU A 96 -24.61 1.72 -9.54
C GLU A 96 -23.38 1.80 -10.46
N CYS A 97 -22.20 1.62 -9.89
CA CYS A 97 -20.92 1.56 -10.59
C CYS A 97 -20.01 0.53 -9.93
N ILE A 98 -19.05 0.01 -10.71
CA ILE A 98 -18.12 -1.02 -10.26
C ILE A 98 -16.87 -0.37 -9.65
N TYR A 99 -16.46 -0.76 -8.44
CA TYR A 99 -15.16 -0.39 -7.84
C TYR A 99 -14.30 -1.63 -7.58
N MET A 100 -13.17 -1.75 -8.30
CA MET A 100 -12.36 -2.99 -8.27
C MET A 100 -11.24 -2.96 -7.22
N ILE A 101 -10.79 -1.78 -6.81
CA ILE A 101 -9.50 -1.63 -6.12
C ILE A 101 -9.55 -2.12 -4.67
N SER A 102 -10.71 -2.02 -4.00
CA SER A 102 -10.90 -2.56 -2.65
C SER A 102 -10.63 -4.06 -2.58
N ASP A 103 -11.15 -4.83 -3.56
CA ASP A 103 -10.97 -6.28 -3.59
C ASP A 103 -9.51 -6.66 -3.84
N ILE A 104 -8.84 -5.94 -4.74
CA ILE A 104 -7.41 -6.13 -5.03
C ILE A 104 -6.56 -5.86 -3.79
N GLU A 105 -6.77 -4.71 -3.13
CA GLU A 105 -6.03 -4.30 -1.95
C GLU A 105 -6.24 -5.28 -0.80
N SER A 106 -7.50 -5.58 -0.47
CA SER A 106 -7.88 -6.51 0.59
C SER A 106 -7.28 -7.91 0.36
N LEU A 107 -7.43 -8.46 -0.85
CA LEU A 107 -6.89 -9.78 -1.17
C LEU A 107 -5.36 -9.81 -1.10
N SER A 108 -4.68 -8.77 -1.59
CA SER A 108 -3.22 -8.65 -1.50
C SER A 108 -2.74 -8.67 -0.06
N GLN A 109 -3.41 -7.92 0.82
CA GLN A 109 -3.09 -7.86 2.25
C GLN A 109 -3.35 -9.21 2.93
N GLN A 110 -4.51 -9.83 2.68
CA GLN A 110 -4.85 -11.15 3.24
C GLN A 110 -3.83 -12.23 2.86
N ILE A 111 -3.43 -12.29 1.58
CA ILE A 111 -2.43 -13.26 1.09
C ILE A 111 -1.11 -13.06 1.82
N GLN A 112 -0.59 -11.83 1.85
CA GLN A 112 0.71 -11.54 2.43
C GLN A 112 0.74 -11.70 3.95
N ARG A 113 -0.37 -11.37 4.62
CA ARG A 113 -0.52 -11.59 6.06
C ARG A 113 -0.49 -13.07 6.41
N THR A 114 -1.22 -13.86 5.62
CA THR A 114 -1.29 -15.32 5.79
C THR A 114 0.04 -15.99 5.51
N ALA A 115 0.80 -15.47 4.54
CA ALA A 115 2.16 -15.92 4.23
C ALA A 115 3.21 -15.47 5.28
N GLY A 116 2.87 -14.55 6.19
CA GLY A 116 3.79 -14.08 7.24
C GLY A 116 4.94 -13.20 6.74
N THR A 117 4.73 -12.50 5.61
CA THR A 117 5.77 -11.73 4.91
C THR A 117 6.42 -10.67 5.79
N SER A 118 7.72 -10.45 5.62
CA SER A 118 8.48 -9.42 6.35
C SER A 118 8.10 -7.98 6.02
N SER A 119 7.55 -7.72 4.83
CA SER A 119 7.11 -6.40 4.40
C SER A 119 5.92 -6.52 3.47
N TYR A 120 5.04 -5.52 3.50
CA TYR A 120 3.95 -5.43 2.54
C TYR A 120 4.46 -4.98 1.17
N ARG A 121 4.09 -5.73 0.14
CA ARG A 121 4.34 -5.43 -1.28
C ARG A 121 3.02 -5.04 -1.92
N GLN A 122 2.88 -3.77 -2.30
CA GLN A 122 1.71 -3.32 -3.07
C GLN A 122 1.54 -4.14 -4.36
N PRO A 123 0.29 -4.35 -4.80
CA PRO A 123 -0.03 -5.14 -5.98
C PRO A 123 0.49 -4.49 -7.27
N ILE A 124 0.99 -5.33 -8.18
CA ILE A 124 1.25 -5.02 -9.58
C ILE A 124 0.03 -5.46 -10.38
N LEU A 125 -0.60 -4.54 -11.11
CA LEU A 125 -1.74 -4.83 -11.98
C LEU A 125 -1.25 -5.08 -13.40
N THR A 126 -1.58 -6.22 -14.01
CA THR A 126 -1.00 -6.53 -15.31
C THR A 126 -1.83 -7.45 -16.19
N GLY A 127 -1.63 -7.36 -17.50
CA GLY A 127 -2.25 -8.27 -18.46
C GLY A 127 -1.86 -7.97 -19.91
N ILE A 128 -2.30 -8.85 -20.79
CA ILE A 128 -2.16 -8.73 -22.25
C ILE A 128 -3.53 -8.37 -22.85
N GLY A 129 -3.55 -7.54 -23.89
CA GLY A 129 -4.79 -7.30 -24.65
C GLY A 129 -5.87 -6.69 -23.77
N LYS A 130 -7.01 -7.36 -23.63
CA LYS A 130 -8.12 -6.92 -22.77
C LYS A 130 -7.77 -6.96 -21.29
N GLY A 131 -6.91 -7.88 -20.86
CA GLY A 131 -6.40 -7.89 -19.49
C GLY A 131 -5.54 -6.65 -19.22
N GLY A 132 -4.69 -6.26 -20.19
CA GLY A 132 -3.93 -5.02 -20.15
C GLY A 132 -4.83 -3.77 -20.13
N THR A 133 -5.90 -3.76 -20.93
CA THR A 133 -6.91 -2.67 -20.89
C THR A 133 -7.57 -2.56 -19.52
N LEU A 134 -7.91 -3.69 -18.89
CA LEU A 134 -8.55 -3.68 -17.56
C LEU A 134 -7.57 -3.19 -16.48
N ALA A 135 -6.29 -3.57 -16.55
CA ALA A 135 -5.25 -3.05 -15.66
C ALA A 135 -5.12 -1.51 -15.77
N LEU A 136 -5.18 -0.95 -16.99
CA LEU A 136 -5.19 0.51 -17.17
C LEU A 136 -6.47 1.16 -16.61
N ALA A 137 -7.63 0.54 -16.80
CA ALA A 137 -8.89 1.06 -16.26
C ALA A 137 -8.94 1.03 -14.72
N MET A 138 -8.30 0.04 -14.08
CA MET A 138 -8.12 -0.01 -12.64
C MET A 138 -7.31 1.19 -12.10
N ILE A 139 -6.31 1.68 -12.86
CA ILE A 139 -5.55 2.89 -12.47
C ILE A 139 -6.46 4.12 -12.39
N ALA A 140 -7.49 4.23 -13.23
CA ALA A 140 -8.45 5.33 -13.17
C ALA A 140 -9.28 5.36 -11.86
N GLN A 141 -9.31 4.26 -11.10
CA GLN A 141 -10.00 4.15 -9.81
C GLN A 141 -9.05 4.14 -8.62
N SER A 142 -7.74 4.01 -8.86
CA SER A 142 -6.79 3.69 -7.81
C SER A 142 -6.44 4.95 -7.00
N PRO A 143 -6.57 4.90 -5.66
CA PRO A 143 -5.93 5.89 -4.82
C PRO A 143 -4.40 5.83 -4.98
N VAL A 144 -3.76 6.97 -4.69
CA VAL A 144 -2.30 7.07 -4.60
C VAL A 144 -1.74 6.03 -3.62
N SER A 145 -0.60 5.44 -3.93
CA SER A 145 0.06 4.45 -3.07
C SER A 145 -0.78 3.21 -2.72
N THR A 146 -1.79 2.85 -3.52
CA THR A 146 -2.51 1.55 -3.35
C THR A 146 -1.93 0.47 -4.28
N VAL A 147 -1.59 0.85 -5.51
CA VAL A 147 -1.02 -0.03 -6.54
C VAL A 147 0.46 0.31 -6.70
N ARG A 148 1.32 -0.70 -6.83
CA ARG A 148 2.75 -0.49 -7.06
C ARG A 148 3.00 0.08 -8.45
N GLU A 149 2.42 -0.56 -9.46
CA GLU A 149 2.51 -0.18 -10.87
C GLU A 149 1.45 -0.93 -11.69
N ALA A 150 1.10 -0.39 -12.86
CA ALA A 150 0.37 -1.11 -13.89
C ALA A 150 1.25 -1.37 -15.11
N ILE A 151 1.27 -2.63 -15.57
CA ILE A 151 2.01 -3.06 -16.76
C ILE A 151 1.01 -3.64 -17.75
N ALA A 152 0.80 -2.96 -18.88
CA ALA A 152 -0.12 -3.40 -19.92
C ALA A 152 0.63 -3.72 -21.22
N VAL A 153 0.47 -4.94 -21.72
CA VAL A 153 1.05 -5.35 -23.01
C VAL A 153 -0.04 -5.42 -24.07
N ASP A 154 0.15 -4.71 -25.18
CA ASP A 154 -0.82 -4.61 -26.29
C ASP A 154 -2.26 -4.29 -25.86
N PRO A 155 -2.50 -3.31 -24.96
CA PRO A 155 -3.84 -2.99 -24.50
C PRO A 155 -4.77 -2.63 -25.67
N LYS A 156 -6.03 -3.06 -25.58
CA LYS A 156 -7.12 -2.64 -26.49
C LYS A 156 -7.72 -1.31 -26.04
N ALA A 157 -8.54 -0.71 -26.90
CA ALA A 157 -9.14 0.60 -26.63
C ALA A 157 -10.25 0.57 -25.57
N GLY A 158 -11.14 -0.42 -25.59
CA GLY A 158 -12.33 -0.46 -24.72
C GLY A 158 -12.48 -1.76 -23.93
N LEU A 159 -13.40 -1.73 -22.97
CA LEU A 159 -13.84 -2.89 -22.20
C LEU A 159 -15.32 -3.18 -22.48
N PRO A 160 -15.71 -4.46 -22.65
CA PRO A 160 -17.10 -4.84 -22.87
C PRO A 160 -17.88 -4.91 -21.54
N LEU A 161 -17.87 -3.80 -20.81
CA LEU A 161 -18.68 -3.59 -19.60
C LEU A 161 -19.87 -2.68 -19.93
N GLU A 162 -21.05 -3.14 -19.59
CA GLU A 162 -22.29 -2.37 -19.62
C GLU A 162 -22.32 -1.40 -18.44
N LYS A 163 -22.02 -1.89 -17.23
CA LYS A 163 -21.83 -1.04 -16.05
C LYS A 163 -20.57 -0.20 -16.15
N ILE A 164 -20.64 0.99 -15.58
CA ILE A 164 -19.51 1.91 -15.55
C ILE A 164 -18.63 1.67 -14.33
N LEU A 165 -17.35 2.01 -14.46
CA LEU A 165 -16.44 2.08 -13.31
C LEU A 165 -16.74 3.32 -12.46
N CYS A 166 -16.66 3.17 -11.13
CA CYS A 166 -16.66 4.26 -10.17
C CYS A 166 -15.36 5.06 -10.31
N THR A 167 -15.37 6.10 -11.14
CA THR A 167 -14.23 6.99 -11.37
C THR A 167 -14.74 8.32 -11.94
N PRO A 168 -14.09 9.47 -11.66
CA PRO A 168 -14.39 10.71 -12.36
C PRO A 168 -13.88 10.73 -13.80
N ALA A 169 -13.02 9.79 -14.22
CA ALA A 169 -12.48 9.71 -15.57
C ALA A 169 -13.57 9.61 -16.66
N THR A 170 -13.20 9.97 -17.90
CA THR A 170 -14.09 9.88 -19.07
C THR A 170 -14.47 8.42 -19.38
N LYS A 171 -15.67 8.21 -19.94
CA LYS A 171 -16.26 6.89 -20.19
C LYS A 171 -17.01 6.91 -21.52
N ASP A 172 -16.26 6.86 -22.61
CA ASP A 172 -16.82 7.00 -23.95
C ASP A 172 -17.25 5.65 -24.52
N LYS A 173 -18.49 5.53 -25.00
CA LYS A 173 -18.94 4.31 -25.68
C LYS A 173 -18.45 4.29 -27.13
N ALA A 174 -17.72 3.24 -27.52
CA ALA A 174 -17.24 3.01 -28.88
C ALA A 174 -17.34 1.52 -29.24
N ASP A 175 -17.92 1.21 -30.39
CA ASP A 175 -18.05 -0.17 -30.91
C ASP A 175 -18.69 -1.18 -29.92
N GLY A 176 -19.60 -0.72 -29.06
CA GLY A 176 -20.25 -1.57 -28.04
C GLY A 176 -19.42 -1.79 -26.78
N GLU A 177 -18.29 -1.10 -26.65
CA GLU A 177 -17.41 -1.14 -25.48
C GLU A 177 -17.29 0.25 -24.84
N THR A 178 -16.82 0.29 -23.60
CA THR A 178 -16.52 1.53 -22.88
C THR A 178 -15.01 1.79 -22.92
N VAL A 179 -14.61 2.93 -23.45
CA VAL A 179 -13.23 3.44 -23.48
C VAL A 179 -13.06 4.37 -22.29
N TYR A 180 -12.15 4.02 -21.38
CA TYR A 180 -11.92 4.74 -20.13
C TYR A 180 -10.73 5.68 -20.26
N GLY A 181 -10.90 6.94 -19.86
CA GLY A 181 -9.77 7.84 -19.58
C GLY A 181 -9.08 7.49 -18.27
N LEU A 182 -8.14 8.35 -17.86
CA LEU A 182 -7.60 8.38 -16.50
C LEU A 182 -8.12 9.65 -15.80
N THR A 183 -8.08 9.65 -14.46
CA THR A 183 -8.48 10.82 -13.66
C THR A 183 -7.48 11.95 -13.85
N ASP A 184 -7.96 13.19 -13.97
CA ASP A 184 -7.11 14.38 -14.08
C ASP A 184 -6.13 14.50 -12.91
N GLY A 185 -4.87 14.86 -13.22
CA GLY A 185 -3.80 15.01 -12.23
C GLY A 185 -2.65 14.01 -12.42
N PRO A 186 -1.74 13.94 -11.43
CA PRO A 186 -0.68 12.93 -11.40
C PRO A 186 -1.25 11.51 -11.40
N LEU A 187 -0.54 10.58 -12.03
CA LEU A 187 -0.90 9.16 -11.99
C LEU A 187 -0.79 8.63 -10.55
N PRO A 188 -1.75 7.83 -10.06
CA PRO A 188 -1.70 7.28 -8.69
C PRO A 188 -0.65 6.18 -8.52
N ALA A 189 -0.18 5.61 -9.63
CA ALA A 189 0.93 4.66 -9.70
C ALA A 189 1.63 4.77 -11.07
N PRO A 190 2.91 4.37 -11.19
CA PRO A 190 3.59 4.21 -12.48
C PRO A 190 2.79 3.33 -13.45
N VAL A 191 2.75 3.73 -14.71
CA VAL A 191 2.08 2.99 -15.79
C VAL A 191 3.07 2.74 -16.92
N SER A 192 3.30 1.47 -17.23
CA SER A 192 4.11 1.03 -18.36
C SER A 192 3.23 0.33 -19.40
N VAL A 193 3.29 0.80 -20.64
CA VAL A 193 2.64 0.18 -21.79
C VAL A 193 3.70 -0.31 -22.77
N LEU A 194 3.67 -1.62 -23.05
CA LEU A 194 4.55 -2.22 -24.04
C LEU A 194 3.74 -2.64 -25.26
N PHE A 195 4.19 -2.22 -26.43
CA PHE A 195 3.56 -2.60 -27.69
C PHE A 195 4.45 -3.50 -28.52
N THR A 196 3.90 -4.63 -28.94
CA THR A 196 4.51 -5.56 -29.87
C THR A 196 4.08 -5.24 -31.32
N PRO A 197 4.65 -5.92 -32.33
CA PRO A 197 4.18 -5.79 -33.71
C PRO A 197 2.74 -6.28 -33.91
N ALA A 198 2.18 -7.05 -32.98
CA ALA A 198 0.81 -7.56 -33.02
C ALA A 198 -0.23 -6.62 -32.38
N ALA A 199 0.20 -5.51 -31.80
CA ALA A 199 -0.65 -4.50 -31.18
C ALA A 199 -1.74 -3.99 -32.14
N ASP A 200 -2.96 -3.85 -31.63
CA ASP A 200 -4.07 -3.28 -32.38
C ASP A 200 -3.93 -1.75 -32.49
N GLN A 201 -4.26 -1.19 -33.66
CA GLN A 201 -4.10 0.25 -33.91
C GLN A 201 -5.03 1.09 -33.02
N LYS A 202 -6.27 0.66 -32.75
CA LYS A 202 -7.17 1.42 -31.87
C LYS A 202 -6.65 1.43 -30.43
N GLY A 203 -6.08 0.32 -29.98
CA GLY A 203 -5.38 0.23 -28.69
C GLY A 203 -4.24 1.24 -28.59
N ARG A 204 -3.37 1.28 -29.61
CA ARG A 204 -2.29 2.27 -29.72
C ARG A 204 -2.80 3.71 -29.72
N ASP A 205 -3.85 4.00 -30.49
CA ASP A 205 -4.44 5.33 -30.57
C ASP A 205 -5.03 5.79 -29.23
N HIS A 206 -5.66 4.86 -28.50
CA HIS A 206 -6.18 5.12 -27.16
C HIS A 206 -5.06 5.45 -26.16
N VAL A 207 -4.01 4.64 -26.09
CA VAL A 207 -2.85 4.92 -25.21
C VAL A 207 -2.19 6.25 -25.59
N ASN A 208 -2.04 6.55 -26.89
CA ASN A 208 -1.53 7.85 -27.34
C ASN A 208 -2.42 9.03 -26.91
N ALA A 209 -3.73 8.83 -26.74
CA ALA A 209 -4.62 9.83 -26.18
C ALA A 209 -4.40 9.99 -24.66
N LEU A 210 -4.20 8.90 -23.93
CA LEU A 210 -3.86 8.93 -22.51
C LEU A 210 -2.53 9.66 -22.26
N VAL A 211 -1.48 9.33 -23.03
CA VAL A 211 -0.14 9.96 -22.93
C VAL A 211 -0.18 11.47 -23.13
N LYS A 212 -1.08 11.99 -23.97
CA LYS A 212 -1.24 13.44 -24.17
C LYS A 212 -1.73 14.16 -22.92
N LEU A 213 -2.50 13.47 -22.07
CA LEU A 213 -3.02 14.01 -20.81
C LEU A 213 -2.09 13.65 -19.63
N HIS A 214 -1.46 12.49 -19.69
CA HIS A 214 -0.56 11.93 -18.67
C HIS A 214 0.79 11.59 -19.32
N PRO A 215 1.69 12.56 -19.49
CA PRO A 215 2.98 12.34 -20.16
C PRO A 215 3.92 11.41 -19.40
N ASP A 216 3.61 11.08 -18.15
CA ASP A 216 4.37 10.17 -17.28
C ASP A 216 4.06 8.67 -17.55
N ILE A 217 3.17 8.36 -18.52
CA ILE A 217 2.98 6.97 -18.98
C ILE A 217 4.17 6.56 -19.84
N ASP A 218 4.91 5.53 -19.41
CA ASP A 218 6.03 4.98 -20.16
C ASP A 218 5.52 4.06 -21.28
N VAL A 219 5.78 4.44 -22.53
CA VAL A 219 5.38 3.65 -23.70
C VAL A 219 6.62 3.14 -24.43
N THR A 220 6.71 1.82 -24.63
CA THR A 220 7.84 1.19 -25.32
C THR A 220 7.36 0.27 -26.44
N ASP A 221 7.92 0.42 -27.63
CA ASP A 221 7.77 -0.55 -28.71
C ASP A 221 8.86 -1.63 -28.59
N VAL A 222 8.45 -2.90 -28.70
CA VAL A 222 9.32 -4.08 -28.61
C VAL A 222 9.07 -5.02 -29.79
N ASP A 223 10.06 -5.84 -30.14
CA ASP A 223 9.98 -6.77 -31.28
C ASP A 223 9.49 -8.19 -30.87
N ASP A 224 9.58 -8.52 -29.58
CA ASP A 224 9.23 -9.82 -29.03
C ASP A 224 7.72 -10.04 -28.94
N LYS A 225 7.31 -11.28 -28.66
CA LYS A 225 5.88 -11.62 -28.50
C LYS A 225 5.35 -11.15 -27.16
N ALA A 226 4.08 -10.77 -27.13
CA ALA A 226 3.43 -10.25 -25.92
C ALA A 226 3.61 -11.16 -24.69
N ASP A 227 3.53 -12.47 -24.90
CA ASP A 227 3.70 -13.47 -23.84
C ASP A 227 5.09 -13.46 -23.19
N GLU A 228 6.12 -13.36 -24.05
CA GLU A 228 7.53 -13.33 -23.67
C GLU A 228 7.87 -11.99 -23.02
N VAL A 229 7.41 -10.87 -23.61
CA VAL A 229 7.57 -9.51 -23.10
C VAL A 229 7.01 -9.41 -21.69
N LEU A 230 5.74 -9.78 -21.49
CA LEU A 230 5.11 -9.65 -20.18
C LEU A 230 5.85 -10.49 -19.12
N THR A 231 6.23 -11.72 -19.47
CA THR A 231 6.93 -12.62 -18.54
C THR A 231 8.30 -12.06 -18.16
N GLN A 232 9.05 -11.52 -19.11
CA GLN A 232 10.36 -10.91 -18.87
C GLN A 232 10.22 -9.63 -18.03
N THR A 233 9.32 -8.73 -18.39
CA THR A 233 9.10 -7.48 -17.63
C THR A 233 8.74 -7.76 -16.17
N LEU A 234 7.82 -8.70 -15.91
CA LEU A 234 7.46 -9.06 -14.53
C LEU A 234 8.63 -9.75 -13.81
N SER A 235 9.41 -10.58 -14.50
CA SER A 235 10.60 -11.21 -13.94
C SER A 235 11.64 -10.18 -13.51
N ASP A 236 11.86 -9.14 -14.31
CA ASP A 236 12.78 -8.04 -14.01
C ASP A 236 12.29 -7.21 -12.82
N GLN A 237 10.97 -6.97 -12.73
CA GLN A 237 10.36 -6.25 -11.61
C GLN A 237 10.46 -7.00 -10.28
N ILE A 238 10.38 -8.33 -10.32
CA ILE A 238 10.57 -9.19 -9.14
C ILE A 238 12.04 -9.15 -8.71
N ASP A 239 12.97 -9.29 -9.66
CA ASP A 239 14.40 -9.27 -9.37
C ASP A 239 14.82 -7.90 -8.79
N ALA A 240 14.31 -6.79 -9.34
CA ALA A 240 14.54 -5.44 -8.82
C ALA A 240 13.92 -5.21 -7.44
N ALA A 241 12.80 -5.87 -7.10
CA ALA A 241 12.15 -5.73 -5.80
C ALA A 241 12.96 -6.35 -4.64
N GLY A 242 13.90 -7.25 -4.94
CA GLY A 242 14.87 -7.79 -3.99
C GLY A 242 15.96 -6.80 -3.59
N ASP A 243 16.25 -5.82 -4.46
CA ASP A 243 17.22 -4.73 -4.25
C ASP A 243 16.49 -3.45 -3.82
N THR A 244 15.95 -3.40 -2.59
CA THR A 244 15.26 -2.18 -2.15
C THR A 244 16.23 -1.10 -1.67
N ASP A 245 16.64 -0.23 -2.61
CA ASP A 245 17.16 1.13 -2.36
C ASP A 245 16.03 2.02 -1.82
N SER A 246 15.66 1.82 -0.56
CA SER A 246 14.80 2.76 0.16
C SER A 246 15.67 3.73 0.96
N PRO A 247 15.45 5.06 0.92
CA PRO A 247 16.24 5.98 1.72
C PRO A 247 16.27 5.56 3.19
N LEU A 248 17.47 5.41 3.76
CA LEU A 248 17.71 4.88 5.13
C LEU A 248 17.23 3.43 5.38
N GLY A 249 16.78 2.69 4.37
CA GLY A 249 16.17 1.36 4.53
C GLY A 249 14.79 1.41 5.20
N LEU A 250 14.07 2.52 5.07
CA LEU A 250 12.77 2.77 5.70
C LEU A 250 11.73 3.13 4.63
N PRO A 251 10.47 2.67 4.72
CA PRO A 251 9.44 3.01 3.75
C PRO A 251 9.00 4.47 3.90
N ILE A 252 9.84 5.38 3.40
CA ILE A 252 9.64 6.83 3.50
C ILE A 252 9.50 7.48 2.12
N LYS A 253 8.65 8.51 2.07
CA LYS A 253 8.51 9.42 0.95
C LYS A 253 9.22 10.73 1.26
N VAL A 254 10.10 11.15 0.35
CA VAL A 254 10.80 12.44 0.46
C VAL A 254 10.07 13.46 -0.42
N LEU A 255 9.49 14.49 0.20
CA LEU A 255 8.89 15.63 -0.47
C LEU A 255 9.84 16.83 -0.34
N GLU A 256 10.77 16.91 -1.28
CA GLU A 256 11.81 17.94 -1.27
C GLU A 256 11.26 19.31 -1.71
N THR A 257 11.72 20.37 -1.06
CA THR A 257 11.52 21.75 -1.48
C THR A 257 12.68 22.59 -0.95
N SER A 258 12.89 23.79 -1.53
CA SER A 258 13.84 24.73 -0.95
C SER A 258 13.26 25.30 0.34
N PRO A 259 13.89 25.08 1.52
CA PRO A 259 13.30 25.51 2.77
C PRO A 259 13.16 27.04 2.83
N VAL A 260 11.94 27.53 3.00
CA VAL A 260 11.65 28.96 3.23
C VAL A 260 11.54 29.30 4.71
N MET A 261 11.42 28.27 5.54
CA MET A 261 11.53 28.33 6.99
C MET A 261 12.63 27.39 7.46
N ASP A 262 13.20 27.66 8.63
CA ASP A 262 14.24 26.84 9.27
C ASP A 262 13.66 25.56 9.90
N THR A 263 12.81 24.86 9.16
CA THR A 263 11.99 23.73 9.66
C THR A 263 11.81 22.67 8.59
N MET A 264 11.80 21.39 9.00
CA MET A 264 11.25 20.27 8.23
C MET A 264 10.09 19.61 8.98
N ALA A 265 9.27 18.85 8.25
CA ALA A 265 8.23 18.00 8.84
C ALA A 265 8.60 16.52 8.72
N VAL A 266 8.22 15.74 9.73
CA VAL A 266 8.13 14.28 9.64
C VAL A 266 6.69 13.89 9.94
N ILE A 267 6.06 13.21 9.00
CA ILE A 267 4.65 12.82 9.07
C ILE A 267 4.56 11.29 9.14
N TYR A 268 3.91 10.75 10.17
CA TYR A 268 3.53 9.33 10.23
C TYR A 268 2.09 9.19 9.79
N SER A 269 1.86 8.39 8.75
CA SER A 269 0.54 8.21 8.17
C SER A 269 -0.42 7.44 9.08
N GLY A 270 -1.70 7.44 8.70
CA GLY A 270 -2.68 6.46 9.17
C GLY A 270 -2.29 5.02 8.81
N ASP A 271 -3.08 4.07 9.28
CA ASP A 271 -2.83 2.63 9.07
C ASP A 271 -3.01 2.18 7.61
N GLY A 272 -3.72 2.97 6.78
CA GLY A 272 -3.80 2.79 5.33
C GLY A 272 -2.52 3.11 4.54
N GLY A 273 -1.48 3.64 5.20
CA GLY A 273 -0.21 4.01 4.55
C GLY A 273 -0.18 5.46 4.02
N TRP A 274 0.88 5.82 3.29
CA TRP A 274 1.12 7.18 2.80
C TRP A 274 0.23 7.52 1.61
N ARG A 275 -1.02 7.92 1.87
CA ARG A 275 -2.04 8.27 0.86
C ARG A 275 -3.01 9.34 1.35
N ASP A 276 -3.85 9.84 0.43
CA ASP A 276 -4.96 10.76 0.68
C ASP A 276 -4.59 11.92 1.63
N LEU A 277 -5.14 11.94 2.85
CA LEU A 277 -4.90 12.96 3.88
C LEU A 277 -3.40 13.21 4.12
N ASP A 278 -2.63 12.14 4.33
CA ASP A 278 -1.23 12.25 4.74
C ASP A 278 -0.36 12.84 3.62
N GLU A 279 -0.59 12.38 2.39
CA GLU A 279 0.11 12.89 1.21
C GLU A 279 -0.29 14.32 0.89
N GLU A 280 -1.58 14.66 0.98
CA GLU A 280 -2.06 16.01 0.69
C GLU A 280 -1.60 17.04 1.74
N VAL A 281 -1.61 16.68 3.03
CA VAL A 281 -1.02 17.51 4.09
C VAL A 281 0.48 17.69 3.84
N GLY A 282 1.21 16.61 3.51
CA GLY A 282 2.62 16.69 3.15
C GLY A 282 2.90 17.59 1.93
N GLY A 283 2.09 17.47 0.89
CA GLY A 283 2.16 18.29 -0.32
C GLY A 283 1.85 19.76 -0.04
N ALA A 284 0.89 20.05 0.83
CA ALA A 284 0.60 21.42 1.26
C ALA A 284 1.78 22.04 2.03
N PHE A 285 2.47 21.26 2.88
CA PHE A 285 3.71 21.70 3.53
C PHE A 285 4.83 21.97 2.53
N GLN A 286 5.01 21.08 1.54
CA GLN A 286 6.00 21.25 0.48
C GLN A 286 5.77 22.54 -0.33
N LYS A 287 4.50 22.84 -0.67
CA LYS A 287 4.08 24.09 -1.34
C LYS A 287 4.38 25.33 -0.50
N GLU A 288 4.26 25.24 0.83
CA GLU A 288 4.65 26.29 1.79
C GLU A 288 6.16 26.37 2.04
N GLY A 289 6.97 25.58 1.32
CA GLY A 289 8.43 25.58 1.43
C GLY A 289 8.97 24.93 2.71
N ILE A 290 8.21 23.97 3.27
CA ILE A 290 8.66 23.09 4.36
C ILE A 290 8.92 21.71 3.75
N PRO A 291 10.16 21.22 3.70
CA PRO A 291 10.42 19.86 3.20
C PRO A 291 9.88 18.82 4.17
N VAL A 292 9.37 17.71 3.62
CA VAL A 292 8.65 16.68 4.38
C VAL A 292 9.25 15.30 4.16
N ILE A 293 9.37 14.55 5.24
CA ILE A 293 9.52 13.10 5.21
C ILE A 293 8.20 12.47 5.64
N GLY A 294 7.52 11.78 4.72
CA GLY A 294 6.36 10.96 5.01
C GLY A 294 6.79 9.54 5.35
N VAL A 295 6.32 8.98 6.46
CA VAL A 295 6.54 7.58 6.86
C VAL A 295 5.26 6.81 6.55
N ASP A 296 5.37 5.82 5.67
CA ASP A 296 4.27 4.91 5.33
C ASP A 296 4.08 3.90 6.48
N SER A 297 3.14 4.20 7.37
CA SER A 297 2.87 3.40 8.56
C SER A 297 2.44 1.97 8.22
N LEU A 298 1.67 1.77 7.14
CA LEU A 298 1.28 0.43 6.67
C LEU A 298 2.51 -0.45 6.45
N ARG A 299 3.45 0.04 5.65
CA ARG A 299 4.65 -0.75 5.32
C ARG A 299 5.60 -0.84 6.50
N TYR A 300 5.73 0.22 7.30
CA TYR A 300 6.65 0.25 8.43
C TYR A 300 6.22 -0.65 9.59
N PHE A 301 4.91 -0.67 9.89
CA PHE A 301 4.29 -1.46 10.96
C PHE A 301 3.58 -2.72 10.47
N TRP A 302 3.92 -3.19 9.25
CA TRP A 302 3.43 -4.48 8.73
C TRP A 302 3.78 -5.64 9.67
N LYS A 303 4.91 -5.53 10.38
CA LYS A 303 5.25 -6.36 11.53
C LYS A 303 5.36 -5.51 12.77
N GLU A 304 5.08 -6.12 13.92
CA GLU A 304 5.21 -5.48 15.22
C GLU A 304 6.59 -4.84 15.39
N LYS A 305 6.59 -3.56 15.79
CA LYS A 305 7.79 -2.79 16.08
C LYS A 305 7.91 -2.53 17.57
N LYS A 306 9.15 -2.53 18.07
CA LYS A 306 9.41 -2.07 19.44
C LYS A 306 9.38 -0.54 19.47
N PRO A 307 8.78 0.12 20.47
CA PRO A 307 8.75 1.59 20.55
C PRO A 307 10.15 2.24 20.46
N GLN A 308 11.17 1.60 21.05
CA GLN A 308 12.55 2.09 20.96
C GLN A 308 13.16 1.99 19.55
N GLU A 309 12.73 1.00 18.75
CA GLU A 309 13.12 0.87 17.34
C GLU A 309 12.56 2.05 16.54
N VAL A 310 11.27 2.35 16.71
CA VAL A 310 10.61 3.51 16.08
C VAL A 310 11.30 4.81 16.43
N ALA A 311 11.63 5.03 17.70
CA ALA A 311 12.34 6.23 18.14
C ALA A 311 13.77 6.31 17.55
N THR A 312 14.44 5.17 17.39
CA THR A 312 15.78 5.14 16.77
C THR A 312 15.71 5.52 15.30
N ASP A 313 14.73 4.99 14.57
CA ASP A 313 14.53 5.33 13.15
C ASP A 313 14.10 6.78 12.95
N LEU A 314 13.21 7.31 13.81
CA LEU A 314 12.86 8.73 13.80
C LEU A 314 14.10 9.62 14.05
N GLY A 315 14.95 9.24 15.01
CA GLY A 315 16.23 9.94 15.24
C GLY A 315 17.13 9.94 14.00
N ARG A 316 17.21 8.83 13.26
CA ARG A 316 17.96 8.72 11.99
C ARG A 316 17.39 9.64 10.91
N ILE A 317 16.06 9.71 10.77
CA ILE A 317 15.37 10.62 9.85
C ILE A 317 15.71 12.08 10.20
N ILE A 318 15.54 12.46 11.47
CA ILE A 318 15.82 13.81 11.97
C ILE A 318 17.29 14.19 11.73
N ASP A 319 18.24 13.32 12.06
CA ASP A 319 19.67 13.62 11.93
C ASP A 319 20.12 13.75 10.47
N THR A 320 19.55 12.93 9.57
CA THR A 320 19.88 12.92 8.14
C THR A 320 19.34 14.16 7.44
N TYR A 321 18.02 14.33 7.45
CA TYR A 321 17.35 15.30 6.59
C TYR A 321 17.47 16.74 7.08
N ARG A 322 17.66 16.97 8.39
CA ARG A 322 18.00 18.30 8.89
C ARG A 322 19.35 18.79 8.38
N LYS A 323 20.35 17.90 8.28
CA LYS A 323 21.67 18.27 7.75
C LYS A 323 21.61 18.51 6.26
N GLU A 324 20.88 17.65 5.55
CA GLU A 324 20.69 17.73 4.10
C GLU A 324 20.00 19.04 3.70
N TRP A 325 18.88 19.36 4.34
CA TRP A 325 18.11 20.58 4.06
C TRP A 325 18.58 21.81 4.84
N LYS A 326 19.57 21.65 5.73
CA LYS A 326 20.18 22.72 6.54
C LYS A 326 19.16 23.46 7.42
N VAL A 327 18.21 22.73 7.97
CA VAL A 327 17.18 23.26 8.88
C VAL A 327 17.40 22.79 10.32
N ARG A 328 17.02 23.62 11.29
CA ARG A 328 17.21 23.33 12.72
C ARG A 328 15.98 22.74 13.38
N ASN A 329 14.78 23.12 12.96
CA ASN A 329 13.56 22.74 13.67
C ASN A 329 12.84 21.57 12.97
N VAL A 330 12.10 20.80 13.76
CA VAL A 330 11.28 19.67 13.31
C VAL A 330 9.88 19.85 13.84
N VAL A 331 8.89 19.66 12.97
CA VAL A 331 7.52 19.38 13.37
C VAL A 331 7.24 17.90 13.13
N LEU A 332 6.76 17.22 14.18
CA LEU A 332 6.28 15.83 14.09
C LEU A 332 4.76 15.87 13.92
N ILE A 333 4.23 15.11 12.98
CA ILE A 333 2.80 15.05 12.68
C ILE A 333 2.40 13.59 12.58
N GLY A 334 1.32 13.20 13.25
CA GLY A 334 0.74 11.86 13.13
C GLY A 334 -0.74 11.93 12.85
N TYR A 335 -1.22 11.07 11.96
CA TYR A 335 -2.64 10.87 11.69
C TYR A 335 -3.09 9.48 12.14
N SER A 336 -4.21 9.39 12.83
CA SER A 336 -4.83 8.12 13.27
C SER A 336 -3.79 7.22 13.96
N PHE A 337 -3.49 6.05 13.41
CA PHE A 337 -2.40 5.19 13.89
C PHE A 337 -1.06 5.92 14.13
N GLY A 338 -0.66 6.82 13.22
CA GLY A 338 0.52 7.67 13.39
C GLY A 338 0.42 8.64 14.56
N ALA A 339 -0.78 9.14 14.88
CA ALA A 339 -1.02 9.97 16.05
C ALA A 339 -0.87 9.16 17.34
N ASP A 340 -1.27 7.89 17.33
CA ASP A 340 -1.23 7.03 18.51
C ASP A 340 0.21 6.67 18.92
N ILE A 341 1.06 6.36 17.94
CA ILE A 341 2.45 5.91 18.19
C ILE A 341 3.41 7.06 18.51
N LEU A 342 3.13 8.28 18.05
CA LEU A 342 4.09 9.38 18.12
C LEU A 342 4.41 9.86 19.54
N PRO A 343 3.45 9.99 20.48
CA PRO A 343 3.77 10.41 21.85
C PRO A 343 4.76 9.48 22.55
N ALA A 344 4.54 8.17 22.46
CA ALA A 344 5.44 7.15 23.00
C ALA A 344 6.82 7.20 22.32
N THR A 345 6.83 7.32 20.99
CA THR A 345 8.04 7.44 20.18
C THR A 345 8.85 8.67 20.57
N TYR A 346 8.21 9.84 20.68
CA TYR A 346 8.83 11.09 21.10
C TYR A 346 9.46 10.96 22.48
N ASN A 347 8.76 10.34 23.44
CA ASN A 347 9.27 10.14 24.80
C ASN A 347 10.57 9.33 24.84
N LEU A 348 10.80 8.46 23.87
CA LEU A 348 11.99 7.61 23.75
C LEU A 348 13.12 8.21 22.88
N LEU A 349 12.90 9.36 22.25
CA LEU A 349 13.94 10.06 21.51
C LEU A 349 15.08 10.51 22.45
N PRO A 350 16.35 10.47 21.98
CA PRO A 350 17.46 11.13 22.67
C PRO A 350 17.19 12.64 22.85
N ASP A 351 17.68 13.22 23.95
CA ASP A 351 17.50 14.66 24.25
C ASP A 351 17.99 15.58 23.11
N ARG A 352 19.04 15.14 22.40
CA ARG A 352 19.54 15.84 21.21
C ARG A 352 18.44 15.99 20.16
N ASP A 353 17.75 14.90 19.82
CA ASP A 353 16.75 14.90 18.77
C ASP A 353 15.47 15.61 19.24
N LYS A 354 15.06 15.39 20.51
CA LYS A 354 13.97 16.15 21.14
C LYS A 354 14.19 17.66 21.10
N SER A 355 15.42 18.12 21.30
CA SER A 355 15.75 19.56 21.28
C SER A 355 15.49 20.26 19.94
N HIS A 356 15.25 19.48 18.89
CA HIS A 356 14.94 19.99 17.55
C HIS A 356 13.44 19.98 17.26
N VAL A 357 12.65 19.25 18.03
CA VAL A 357 11.20 19.18 17.87
C VAL A 357 10.57 20.42 18.52
N VAL A 358 9.95 21.25 17.68
CA VAL A 358 9.28 22.49 18.12
C VAL A 358 7.76 22.33 18.19
N GLN A 359 7.22 21.26 17.59
CA GLN A 359 5.80 20.95 17.62
C GLN A 359 5.57 19.44 17.40
N LEU A 360 4.60 18.90 18.12
CA LEU A 360 4.01 17.57 17.92
C LEU A 360 2.51 17.75 17.64
N THR A 361 2.09 17.46 16.41
CA THR A 361 0.68 17.49 15.99
C THR A 361 0.13 16.07 15.92
N LEU A 362 -1.00 15.85 16.59
CA LEU A 362 -1.73 14.58 16.63
C LEU A 362 -3.11 14.80 16.01
N MET A 363 -3.49 14.03 15.00
CA MET A 363 -4.74 14.21 14.25
C MET A 363 -5.56 12.92 14.31
N GLY A 364 -6.82 13.00 14.76
CA GLY A 364 -7.72 11.83 14.86
C GLY A 364 -7.19 10.81 15.85
N LEU A 365 -6.89 11.26 17.08
CA LEU A 365 -6.18 10.48 18.08
C LEU A 365 -7.09 9.40 18.66
N SER A 366 -6.59 8.18 18.79
CA SER A 366 -7.32 7.11 19.48
C SER A 366 -6.90 6.99 20.95
N THR A 367 -7.62 6.19 21.73
CA THR A 367 -7.36 6.04 23.18
C THR A 367 -6.24 5.04 23.51
N GLU A 368 -5.93 4.12 22.59
CA GLU A 368 -5.02 2.99 22.81
C GLU A 368 -3.94 2.95 21.72
N VAL A 369 -2.77 2.39 22.04
CA VAL A 369 -1.65 2.29 21.11
C VAL A 369 -1.38 0.83 20.78
N ASP A 370 -1.29 0.52 19.49
CA ASP A 370 -0.66 -0.70 18.99
C ASP A 370 0.49 -0.36 18.03
N PHE A 371 1.60 -1.09 18.13
CA PHE A 371 2.77 -0.91 17.27
C PHE A 371 2.82 -1.95 16.14
N GLU A 372 1.65 -2.44 15.74
CA GLU A 372 1.43 -3.35 14.63
C GLU A 372 0.06 -3.03 14.02
N ILE A 373 0.01 -2.86 12.70
CA ILE A 373 -1.27 -2.72 12.00
C ILE A 373 -1.84 -4.13 11.80
N SER A 374 -3.05 -4.35 12.32
CA SER A 374 -3.75 -5.62 12.14
C SER A 374 -4.85 -5.49 11.08
N VAL A 375 -4.96 -6.48 10.19
CA VAL A 375 -6.06 -6.55 9.21
C VAL A 375 -7.43 -6.57 9.89
N LYS A 376 -7.50 -7.02 11.16
CA LYS A 376 -8.71 -6.97 11.98
C LYS A 376 -9.07 -5.55 12.42
N GLY A 377 -8.07 -4.70 12.65
CA GLY A 377 -8.24 -3.27 12.93
C GLY A 377 -9.01 -2.56 11.83
N TRP A 378 -8.67 -2.83 10.58
CA TRP A 378 -9.39 -2.31 9.40
C TRP A 378 -10.83 -2.80 9.28
N LEU A 379 -11.16 -3.95 9.86
CA LEU A 379 -12.52 -4.48 9.94
C LEU A 379 -13.30 -3.94 11.16
N GLY A 380 -12.79 -2.89 11.81
CA GLY A 380 -13.43 -2.23 12.96
C GLY A 380 -13.25 -2.96 14.29
N VAL A 381 -12.32 -3.91 14.38
CA VAL A 381 -11.99 -4.57 15.65
C VAL A 381 -10.92 -3.77 16.37
N ALA A 382 -11.25 -3.24 17.56
CA ALA A 382 -10.27 -2.56 18.41
C ALA A 382 -9.02 -3.43 18.60
N GLY A 383 -7.86 -2.79 18.51
CA GLY A 383 -6.57 -3.42 18.72
C GLY A 383 -6.40 -3.96 20.14
N GLU A 384 -5.29 -4.65 20.41
CA GLU A 384 -5.06 -5.24 21.74
C GLU A 384 -4.58 -4.19 22.77
N GLY A 385 -4.27 -2.97 22.33
CA GLY A 385 -3.84 -1.86 23.19
C GLY A 385 -2.53 -2.15 23.93
N LYS A 386 -1.66 -2.99 23.35
CA LYS A 386 -0.45 -3.49 24.01
C LYS A 386 0.56 -2.39 24.33
N GLY A 387 0.52 -1.31 23.56
CA GLY A 387 1.35 -0.12 23.76
C GLY A 387 0.91 0.76 24.93
N GLY A 388 -0.28 0.53 25.49
CA GLY A 388 -0.84 1.34 26.58
C GLY A 388 -1.77 2.44 26.06
N LYS A 389 -1.96 3.50 26.87
CA LYS A 389 -2.88 4.61 26.58
C LYS A 389 -2.13 5.81 26.02
N THR A 390 -2.57 6.32 24.87
CA THR A 390 -1.99 7.51 24.20
C THR A 390 -1.87 8.71 25.14
N VAL A 391 -2.92 8.96 25.92
CA VAL A 391 -2.99 10.08 26.87
C VAL A 391 -1.95 10.02 27.99
N ASP A 392 -1.52 8.82 28.40
CA ASP A 392 -0.50 8.65 29.44
C ASP A 392 0.90 9.03 28.92
N ASP A 393 1.16 8.81 27.63
CA ASP A 393 2.40 9.23 26.98
C ASP A 393 2.40 10.72 26.67
N ILE A 394 1.27 11.29 26.25
CA ILE A 394 1.13 12.74 26.05
C ILE A 394 1.38 13.49 27.36
N ALA A 395 0.93 12.96 28.50
CA ALA A 395 1.12 13.59 29.81
C ALA A 395 2.60 13.75 30.24
N LYS A 396 3.53 13.06 29.57
CA LYS A 396 4.99 13.15 29.81
C LYS A 396 5.66 14.23 28.94
N ILE A 397 4.94 14.81 27.99
CA ILE A 397 5.43 15.80 27.03
C ILE A 397 5.09 17.20 27.54
N ASP A 398 5.94 18.21 27.26
CA ASP A 398 5.57 19.61 27.53
C ASP A 398 4.31 19.94 26.71
N PRO A 399 3.17 20.25 27.34
CA PRO A 399 1.91 20.48 26.64
C PRO A 399 2.00 21.65 25.64
N LYS A 400 2.96 22.58 25.81
CA LYS A 400 3.18 23.68 24.85
C LYS A 400 3.67 23.20 23.49
N LEU A 401 4.26 22.02 23.39
CA LEU A 401 4.68 21.41 22.12
C LEU A 401 3.50 20.77 21.38
N VAL A 402 2.43 20.40 22.09
CA VAL A 402 1.40 19.51 21.55
C VAL A 402 0.24 20.30 20.95
N GLN A 403 -0.11 19.96 19.72
CA GLN A 403 -1.36 20.31 19.07
C GLN A 403 -2.15 19.02 18.81
N CYS A 404 -3.42 19.00 19.18
CA CYS A 404 -4.30 17.84 19.06
C CYS A 404 -5.53 18.25 18.24
N ILE A 405 -5.71 17.65 17.07
CA ILE A 405 -6.75 18.01 16.10
C ILE A 405 -7.75 16.85 15.99
N TYR A 406 -9.04 17.17 16.10
CA TYR A 406 -10.12 16.18 16.10
C TYR A 406 -11.27 16.62 15.21
N GLY A 407 -11.98 15.65 14.63
CA GLY A 407 -13.24 15.88 13.93
C GLY A 407 -14.37 16.10 14.94
N THR A 408 -15.18 17.14 14.76
CA THR A 408 -16.25 17.46 15.71
C THR A 408 -17.37 16.42 15.75
N GLU A 409 -17.50 15.59 14.71
CA GLU A 409 -18.44 14.46 14.71
C GLU A 409 -17.95 13.28 15.59
N GLU A 410 -16.66 13.26 15.97
CA GLU A 410 -16.03 12.23 16.80
C GLU A 410 -15.65 12.75 18.20
N GLU A 411 -16.14 13.91 18.61
CA GLU A 411 -15.71 14.60 19.84
C GLU A 411 -15.86 13.74 21.11
N ASP A 412 -16.87 12.86 21.17
CA ASP A 412 -17.11 11.99 22.32
C ASP A 412 -16.13 10.81 22.43
N GLU A 413 -15.45 10.46 21.33
CA GLU A 413 -14.55 9.32 21.23
C GLU A 413 -13.06 9.75 21.17
N ASP A 414 -12.80 10.98 20.72
CA ASP A 414 -11.46 11.55 20.61
C ASP A 414 -10.93 12.09 21.98
N PRO A 415 -9.69 11.77 22.39
CA PRO A 415 -9.11 12.30 23.65
C PRO A 415 -8.75 13.79 23.64
N CYS A 416 -8.57 14.42 22.46
CA CYS A 416 -8.09 15.78 22.29
C CYS A 416 -8.87 16.84 23.09
N PRO A 417 -10.23 16.86 23.12
CA PRO A 417 -10.99 17.84 23.91
C PRO A 417 -10.60 17.84 25.39
N GLY A 418 -10.36 16.67 25.97
CA GLY A 418 -9.96 16.51 27.37
C GLY A 418 -8.55 17.02 27.69
N LEU A 419 -7.66 17.07 26.70
CA LEU A 419 -6.28 17.52 26.85
C LEU A 419 -6.15 19.05 26.95
N LYS A 420 -7.17 19.81 26.53
CA LYS A 420 -7.19 21.27 26.64
C LYS A 420 -6.96 21.76 28.07
N ALA A 421 -7.56 21.08 29.06
CA ALA A 421 -7.39 21.37 30.48
C ALA A 421 -5.95 21.12 30.99
N LYS A 422 -5.12 20.41 30.21
CA LYS A 422 -3.72 20.14 30.49
C LYS A 422 -2.75 21.10 29.78
N GLY A 423 -3.29 22.08 29.05
CA GLY A 423 -2.50 23.09 28.33
C GLY A 423 -2.12 22.72 26.90
N VAL A 424 -2.64 21.60 26.38
CA VAL A 424 -2.50 21.20 24.97
C VAL A 424 -3.38 22.08 24.10
N GLU A 425 -2.92 22.42 22.89
CA GLU A 425 -3.75 23.10 21.89
C GLU A 425 -4.71 22.09 21.24
N ALA A 426 -5.93 21.98 21.75
CA ALA A 426 -6.99 21.17 21.16
C ALA A 426 -7.78 21.97 20.12
N VAL A 427 -7.89 21.46 18.89
CA VAL A 427 -8.53 22.11 17.75
C VAL A 427 -9.58 21.18 17.13
N GLY A 428 -10.86 21.55 17.23
CA GLY A 428 -11.93 20.87 16.51
C GLY A 428 -12.04 21.37 15.06
N ILE A 429 -12.23 20.44 14.13
CA ILE A 429 -12.51 20.67 12.70
C ILE A 429 -13.88 20.05 12.39
N GLU A 430 -14.68 20.71 11.56
CA GLU A 430 -15.94 20.13 11.09
C GLU A 430 -15.68 18.79 10.37
N GLY A 431 -16.61 17.85 10.52
CA GLY A 431 -16.48 16.50 9.97
C GLY A 431 -16.07 15.41 10.95
N GLY A 432 -15.89 14.20 10.42
CA GLY A 432 -15.45 12.99 11.13
C GLY A 432 -13.94 12.73 11.04
N HIS A 433 -13.52 11.46 11.05
CA HIS A 433 -12.12 11.03 11.09
C HIS A 433 -11.21 11.59 9.98
N HIS A 434 -11.82 11.93 8.84
CA HIS A 434 -11.13 12.45 7.65
C HIS A 434 -11.26 13.98 7.51
N PHE A 435 -11.83 14.68 8.51
CA PHE A 435 -11.91 16.14 8.57
C PHE A 435 -12.55 16.79 7.32
N ASP A 436 -13.59 16.14 6.76
CA ASP A 436 -14.30 16.57 5.54
C ASP A 436 -13.39 16.88 4.33
N GLU A 437 -12.25 16.21 4.24
CA GLU A 437 -11.28 16.34 3.15
C GLU A 437 -10.68 17.76 2.98
N ASP A 438 -10.82 18.67 3.97
CA ASP A 438 -10.16 19.99 3.98
C ASP A 438 -8.68 19.89 4.40
N TYR A 439 -7.90 19.08 3.68
CA TYR A 439 -6.51 18.80 4.00
C TYR A 439 -5.60 20.02 3.84
N GLU A 440 -5.89 20.91 2.89
CA GLU A 440 -5.20 22.20 2.79
C GLU A 440 -5.49 23.10 4.00
N GLY A 441 -6.74 23.18 4.46
CA GLY A 441 -7.12 23.93 5.65
C GLY A 441 -6.47 23.36 6.91
N LEU A 442 -6.42 22.03 7.01
CA LEU A 442 -5.72 21.30 8.06
C LEU A 442 -4.23 21.68 8.09
N ALA A 443 -3.52 21.57 6.95
CA ALA A 443 -2.11 21.94 6.87
C ALA A 443 -1.86 23.41 7.27
N LYS A 444 -2.70 24.34 6.81
CA LYS A 444 -2.60 25.78 7.16
C LYS A 444 -2.73 26.01 8.66
N ARG A 445 -3.60 25.27 9.36
CA ARG A 445 -3.74 25.35 10.82
C ARG A 445 -2.49 24.85 11.54
N ILE A 446 -1.93 23.74 11.08
CA ILE A 446 -0.69 23.19 11.66
C ILE A 446 0.47 24.18 11.49
N VAL A 447 0.64 24.74 10.28
CA VAL A 447 1.69 25.73 9.99
C VAL A 447 1.49 27.04 10.77
N THR A 448 0.25 27.49 10.94
CA THR A 448 -0.07 28.67 11.75
C THR A 448 0.37 28.46 13.20
N SER A 449 0.03 27.30 13.74
CA SER A 449 0.41 26.87 15.08
C SER A 449 1.94 26.80 15.23
N LEU A 450 2.62 26.19 14.25
CA LEU A 450 4.09 26.09 14.19
C LEU A 450 4.78 27.45 14.26
N LYS A 451 4.31 28.42 13.48
CA LYS A 451 4.87 29.79 13.46
C LYS A 451 4.87 30.46 14.84
N THR A 452 3.97 30.08 15.74
CA THR A 452 3.94 30.61 17.12
C THR A 452 4.96 29.95 18.05
N ARG A 453 5.42 28.73 17.71
CA ARG A 453 6.37 27.93 18.51
C ARG A 453 7.83 28.05 18.06
N LEU A 454 8.06 28.55 16.85
CA LEU A 454 9.43 28.71 16.35
C LEU A 454 10.26 29.67 17.23
N PRO A 455 11.54 29.33 17.50
CA PRO A 455 12.43 30.24 18.20
C PRO A 455 12.55 31.57 17.46
N LYS A 456 12.45 32.68 18.20
CA LYS A 456 12.60 34.04 17.65
C LYS A 456 14.06 34.40 17.38
#